data_AF-A0A1M7ZAL6-F1
#
_entry.id   AF-A0A1M7ZAL6-F1
#
_cell.length_a   1.000
_cell.length_b   1.000
_cell.length_c   1.000
_cell.angle_alpha   90.00
_cell.angle_beta   90.00
_cell.angle_gamma   90.00
#
_symmetry.space_group_name_H-M   'P 1'
#
loop_
_entity.id
_entity.type
_entity.pdbx_description
1 polymer ?
#
loop_
_entity_poly.entity_id
_entity_poly.type
_entity_poly.pdbx_seq_one_letter_code
_entity_poly.pdbx_strand_id
1 'polypeptide(L)'
;MTRKTINRLIGYGILTFMAGIILGLSVSKYFQIFIILGSLSSFLGTFYFFKTVNLREEFRKNPKDDILTYFWNAIVFKFWTFTFLIMMIMSIILILRVGFIE
;
A
#
# COMPACT_ATOMS: atom_id res chain seq x y z
N MET A 1 -3.65 15.18 -10.43
CA MET A 1 -2.78 14.76 -9.30
C MET A 1 -1.44 14.34 -9.87
N THR A 2 -0.31 14.81 -9.34
CA THR A 2 1.01 14.42 -9.90
C THR A 2 1.42 13.01 -9.43
N ARG A 3 2.22 12.28 -10.23
CA ARG A 3 2.71 10.94 -9.88
C ARG A 3 3.38 10.88 -8.51
N LYS A 4 4.15 11.92 -8.15
CA LYS A 4 4.80 12.04 -6.83
C LYS A 4 3.78 12.13 -5.70
N THR A 5 2.67 12.83 -5.90
CA THR A 5 1.58 12.92 -4.91
C THR A 5 0.88 11.58 -4.73
N ILE A 6 0.65 10.83 -5.82
CA ILE A 6 0.01 9.50 -5.77
C ILE A 6 0.89 8.52 -4.99
N ASN A 7 2.18 8.44 -5.30
CA ASN A 7 3.10 7.55 -4.59
C ASN A 7 3.22 7.91 -3.10
N ARG A 8 3.18 9.20 -2.76
CA ARG A 8 3.14 9.65 -1.36
C ARG A 8 1.85 9.23 -0.66
N LEU A 9 0.70 9.30 -1.34
CA LEU A 9 -0.59 8.88 -0.79
C LEU A 9 -0.61 7.38 -0.48
N ILE A 10 -0.04 6.57 -1.39
CA ILE A 10 0.15 5.12 -1.18
C ILE A 10 1.08 4.89 0.02
N GLY A 11 2.25 5.55 0.04
CA GLY A 11 3.22 5.39 1.12
C GLY A 11 2.68 5.79 2.50
N TYR A 12 2.00 6.94 2.60
CA TYR A 12 1.36 7.38 3.84
C TYR A 12 0.21 6.47 4.24
N GLY A 13 -0.55 5.93 3.28
CA GLY A 13 -1.58 4.94 3.56
C GLY A 13 -0.99 3.66 4.18
N ILE A 14 0.11 3.14 3.61
CA ILE A 14 0.81 1.94 4.13
C ILE A 14 1.36 2.22 5.53
N LEU A 15 2.00 3.37 5.74
CA LEU A 15 2.52 3.76 7.06
C LEU A 15 1.41 3.88 8.10
N THR A 16 0.28 4.49 7.75
CA THR A 16 -0.87 4.64 8.64
C THR A 16 -1.49 3.28 8.99
N PHE A 17 -1.55 2.36 8.02
CA PHE A 17 -2.00 0.99 8.22
C PHE A 17 -1.07 0.23 9.17
N MET A 18 0.25 0.29 8.96
CA MET A 18 1.24 -0.34 9.85
C MET A 18 1.17 0.24 11.27
N ALA A 19 1.04 1.56 11.41
CA ALA A 19 0.85 2.21 12.70
C ALA A 19 -0.44 1.74 13.38
N GLY A 20 -1.53 1.57 12.62
CA GLY A 20 -2.79 1.02 13.13
C GLY A 20 -2.67 -0.42 13.65
N ILE A 21 -1.87 -1.26 13.01
CA ILE A 21 -1.58 -2.62 13.51
C ILE A 21 -0.78 -2.56 14.81
N ILE A 22 0.33 -1.84 14.82
CA ILE A 22 1.23 -1.78 15.99
C ILE A 22 0.51 -1.15 17.19
N LEU A 23 -0.09 0.03 17.01
CA LEU A 23 -0.79 0.72 18.09
C LEU A 23 -2.07 -0.02 18.51
N GLY A 24 -2.75 -0.66 17.55
CA GLY A 24 -3.95 -1.45 17.76
C GLY A 24 -3.73 -2.70 18.61
N LEU A 25 -2.54 -3.30 18.52
CA LEU A 25 -2.14 -4.49 19.28
C LEU A 25 -1.39 -4.13 20.58
N SER A 26 -0.56 -3.08 20.56
CA SER A 26 0.34 -2.76 21.68
C SER A 26 -0.18 -1.69 22.64
N VAL A 27 -1.11 -0.84 22.22
CA VAL A 27 -1.56 0.30 23.04
C VAL A 27 -3.06 0.24 23.30
N SER A 28 -3.88 0.25 22.26
CA SER A 28 -5.34 0.25 22.41
C SER A 28 -6.04 -0.20 21.14
N LYS A 29 -7.07 -1.03 21.30
CA LYS A 29 -7.91 -1.55 20.22
C LYS A 29 -8.54 -0.44 19.36
N TYR A 30 -8.81 0.73 19.91
CA TYR A 30 -9.35 1.87 19.16
C TYR A 30 -8.43 2.36 18.04
N PHE A 31 -7.11 2.20 18.17
CA PHE A 31 -6.16 2.59 17.13
C PHE A 31 -6.21 1.68 15.89
N GLN A 32 -6.88 0.52 15.97
CA GLN A 32 -7.13 -0.32 14.81
C GLN A 32 -8.00 0.38 13.75
N ILE A 33 -8.68 1.49 14.07
CA ILE A 33 -9.37 2.30 13.06
C ILE A 33 -8.40 2.89 12.01
N PHE A 34 -7.14 3.11 12.38
CA PHE A 34 -6.10 3.53 11.43
C PHE A 34 -5.79 2.46 10.38
N ILE A 35 -6.06 1.19 10.67
CA ILE A 35 -5.97 0.10 9.69
C ILE A 35 -6.95 0.37 8.54
N ILE A 36 -8.19 0.74 8.86
CA ILE A 36 -9.23 1.05 7.86
C ILE A 36 -8.86 2.33 7.09
N LEU A 37 -8.48 3.40 7.79
CA LEU A 37 -8.12 4.68 7.17
C LEU A 37 -6.87 4.56 6.28
N GLY A 38 -5.84 3.86 6.75
CA GLY A 38 -4.61 3.61 5.99
C GLY A 38 -4.86 2.74 4.75
N SER A 39 -5.75 1.76 4.86
CA SER A 39 -6.15 0.90 3.74
C SER A 39 -6.94 1.69 2.69
N LEU A 40 -7.89 2.53 3.10
CA LEU A 40 -8.64 3.40 2.18
C LEU A 40 -7.72 4.38 1.44
N SER A 41 -6.79 5.02 2.15
CA SER A 41 -5.80 5.91 1.54
C SER A 41 -4.91 5.18 0.51
N SER A 42 -4.42 3.99 0.87
CA SER A 42 -3.59 3.16 -0.02
C SER A 42 -4.36 2.66 -1.24
N PHE A 43 -5.63 2.27 -1.04
CA PHE A 43 -6.51 1.83 -2.11
C PHE A 43 -6.80 2.96 -3.09
N LEU A 44 -7.18 4.14 -2.60
CA LEU A 44 -7.39 5.32 -3.43
C LEU A 44 -6.12 5.71 -4.19
N GLY A 45 -4.96 5.73 -3.51
CA GLY A 45 -3.68 5.98 -4.15
C GLY A 45 -3.37 4.98 -5.27
N THR A 46 -3.58 3.69 -5.01
CA THR A 46 -3.37 2.62 -6.00
C THR A 46 -4.36 2.72 -7.16
N PHE A 47 -5.62 3.01 -6.90
CA PHE A 47 -6.64 3.23 -7.94
C PHE A 47 -6.28 4.42 -8.84
N TYR A 48 -5.90 5.56 -8.25
CA TYR A 48 -5.44 6.71 -9.03
C TYR A 48 -4.15 6.43 -9.78
N PHE A 49 -3.24 5.64 -9.23
CA PHE A 49 -2.02 5.20 -9.92
C PHE A 49 -2.36 4.41 -11.19
N PHE A 50 -3.20 3.37 -11.11
CA PHE A 50 -3.60 2.60 -12.29
C PHE A 50 -4.37 3.43 -13.32
N LYS A 51 -5.16 4.41 -12.89
CA LYS A 51 -5.90 5.30 -13.80
C LYS A 51 -5.00 6.28 -14.55
N THR A 52 -3.85 6.64 -13.99
CA THR A 52 -2.96 7.69 -14.53
C THR A 52 -1.69 7.15 -15.18
N VAL A 53 -1.31 5.90 -14.89
CA VAL A 53 -0.06 5.31 -15.36
C VAL A 53 -0.30 4.38 -16.55
N ASN A 54 0.51 4.54 -17.58
CA ASN A 54 0.62 3.56 -18.65
C ASN A 54 1.50 2.39 -18.19
N LEU A 55 0.88 1.26 -17.87
CA LEU A 55 1.58 0.08 -17.35
C LEU A 55 2.72 -0.39 -18.25
N ARG A 56 2.58 -0.24 -19.58
CA ARG A 56 3.62 -0.63 -20.54
C ARG A 56 4.89 0.20 -20.39
N GLU A 57 4.75 1.49 -20.08
CA GLU A 57 5.89 2.38 -19.81
C GLU A 57 6.48 2.12 -18.43
N GLU A 58 5.65 1.74 -17.45
CA GLU A 58 6.08 1.47 -16.08
C GLU A 58 6.95 0.20 -15.95
N PHE A 59 6.82 -0.75 -16.87
CA PHE A 59 7.67 -1.94 -16.96
C PHE A 59 8.78 -1.80 -18.02
N ARG A 60 8.91 -0.64 -18.66
CA ARG A 60 9.99 -0.41 -19.61
C ARG A 60 11.28 -0.19 -18.82
N LYS A 61 12.29 -1.04 -19.09
CA LYS A 61 13.64 -0.85 -18.53
C LYS A 61 14.18 0.51 -18.97
N ASN A 62 14.59 1.32 -18.00
CA ASN A 62 15.32 2.55 -18.30
C ASN A 62 16.71 2.16 -18.79
N PRO A 63 17.20 2.68 -19.94
CA PRO A 63 18.53 2.33 -20.46
C PRO A 63 19.68 2.68 -19.51
N LYS A 64 19.43 3.53 -18.50
CA LYS A 64 20.41 3.89 -17.45
C LYS A 64 20.37 2.98 -16.22
N ASP A 65 19.38 2.09 -16.09
CA ASP A 65 19.24 1.21 -14.94
C ASP A 65 19.95 -0.13 -15.18
N ASP A 66 20.79 -0.54 -14.23
CA ASP A 66 21.33 -1.90 -14.18
C ASP A 66 20.20 -2.93 -14.05
N ILE A 67 20.48 -4.16 -14.50
CA ILE A 67 19.51 -5.27 -14.47
C ILE A 67 18.98 -5.49 -13.05
N LEU A 68 19.84 -5.37 -12.03
CA LEU A 68 19.48 -5.53 -10.63
C LEU A 68 18.54 -4.39 -10.17
N THR A 69 18.86 -3.14 -10.51
CA THR A 69 18.04 -1.97 -10.18
C THR A 69 16.66 -2.05 -10.82
N TYR A 70 16.60 -2.48 -12.09
CA TYR A 70 15.35 -2.75 -12.78
C TYR A 70 14.53 -3.85 -12.09
N PHE A 71 15.16 -4.97 -11.71
CA PHE A 71 14.49 -6.06 -11.00
C PHE A 71 13.86 -5.59 -9.69
N TRP A 72 14.62 -4.86 -8.86
CA TRP A 72 14.11 -4.33 -7.60
C TRP A 72 12.97 -3.33 -7.82
N ASN A 73 13.16 -2.34 -8.69
CA ASN A 73 12.19 -1.26 -8.91
C ASN A 73 10.93 -1.70 -9.66
N ALA A 74 11.08 -2.48 -10.73
CA ALA A 74 9.96 -2.83 -11.58
C ALA A 74 9.19 -4.06 -11.09
N ILE A 75 9.88 -5.03 -10.46
CA ILE A 75 9.27 -6.30 -10.07
C ILE A 75 9.05 -6.34 -8.57
N VAL A 76 10.10 -6.17 -7.76
CA VAL A 76 10.01 -6.36 -6.31
C VAL A 76 9.09 -5.33 -5.67
N PHE A 77 9.26 -4.04 -5.92
CA PHE A 77 8.39 -3.01 -5.34
C PHE A 77 6.91 -3.14 -5.75
N LYS A 78 6.64 -3.54 -7.00
CA LYS A 78 5.27 -3.72 -7.49
C LYS A 78 4.63 -4.97 -6.89
N PHE A 79 5.38 -6.07 -6.79
CA PHE A 79 4.92 -7.28 -6.13
C PHE A 79 4.64 -7.01 -4.65
N TRP A 80 5.53 -6.31 -3.95
CA TRP A 80 5.31 -5.89 -2.56
C TRP A 80 4.06 -5.03 -2.41
N THR A 81 3.84 -4.05 -3.29
CA THR A 81 2.63 -3.22 -3.25
C THR A 81 1.37 -4.07 -3.39
N PHE A 82 1.39 -5.07 -4.26
CA PHE A 82 0.29 -6.02 -4.44
C PHE A 82 0.08 -6.91 -3.20
N THR A 83 1.15 -7.46 -2.64
CA THR A 83 1.09 -8.25 -1.39
C THR A 83 0.55 -7.41 -0.23
N PHE A 84 0.98 -6.16 -0.08
CA PHE A 84 0.47 -5.23 0.93
C PHE A 84 -1.02 -4.95 0.74
N LEU A 85 -1.47 -4.77 -0.51
CA LEU A 85 -2.89 -4.57 -0.81
C LEU A 85 -3.73 -5.79 -0.41
N ILE A 86 -3.26 -7.01 -0.71
CA ILE A 86 -3.92 -8.25 -0.26
C ILE A 86 -3.97 -8.31 1.27
N MET A 87 -2.86 -8.03 1.94
CA MET A 87 -2.79 -8.03 3.40
C MET A 87 -3.76 -7.02 4.02
N MET A 88 -3.87 -5.82 3.45
CA MET A 88 -4.84 -4.80 3.87
C MET A 88 -6.28 -5.29 3.74
N ILE A 89 -6.63 -5.90 2.60
CA ILE A 89 -7.97 -6.47 2.37
C ILE A 89 -8.27 -7.55 3.40
N MET A 90 -7.35 -8.49 3.61
CA MET A 90 -7.51 -9.55 4.60
C MET A 90 -7.67 -9.00 6.03
N SER A 91 -6.91 -7.95 6.37
CA SER A 91 -6.98 -7.31 7.69
C SER A 91 -8.31 -6.59 7.89
N ILE A 92 -8.83 -5.91 6.87
CA ILE A 92 -10.17 -5.31 6.92
C ILE A 92 -11.24 -6.40 7.08
N ILE A 93 -11.17 -7.49 6.31
CA ILE A 93 -12.13 -8.60 6.41
C ILE A 93 -12.12 -9.19 7.83
N LEU A 94 -10.93 -9.38 8.42
CA LEU A 94 -10.79 -9.87 9.78
C LEU A 94 -11.43 -8.92 10.79
N ILE A 95 -11.17 -7.61 10.70
CA ILE A 95 -11.76 -6.60 11.58
C ILE A 95 -13.29 -6.54 11.41
N LEU A 96 -13.80 -6.64 10.18
CA LEU A 96 -15.25 -6.66 9.94
C LEU A 96 -15.91 -7.93 10.46
N ARG A 97 -15.21 -9.06 10.45
CA ARG A 97 -15.74 -10.36 10.89
C ARG A 97 -15.71 -10.54 12.40
N VAL A 98 -14.65 -10.12 13.06
CA VAL A 98 -14.39 -10.37 14.49
C VAL A 98 -14.64 -9.11 15.32
N GLY A 99 -14.77 -7.94 14.70
CA GLY A 99 -14.73 -6.66 15.38
C GLY A 99 -13.29 -6.20 15.58
N PHE A 100 -13.01 -5.47 16.67
CA PHE A 100 -11.63 -5.17 17.02
C PHE A 100 -10.89 -6.45 17.43
N ILE A 101 -9.73 -6.70 16.82
CA ILE A 101 -8.89 -7.86 17.12
C ILE A 101 -8.56 -7.81 18.61
N GLU A 102 -8.90 -8.89 19.33
CA GLU A 102 -8.71 -8.97 20.78
C GLU A 102 -7.28 -9.21 21.23
#